data_AF-A0A0F9JR59-F1
#
_entry.id   AF-A0A0F9JR59-F1
#
_cell.length_a   1.000
_cell.length_b   1.000
_cell.length_c   1.000
_cell.angle_alpha   90.00
_cell.angle_beta   90.00
_cell.angle_gamma   90.00
#
_symmetry.space_group_name_H-M   'P 1'
#
loop_
_entity.id
_entity.type
_entity.pdbx_description
1 polymer ?
#
loop_
_entity_poly.entity_id
_entity_poly.type
_entity_poly.pdbx_seq_one_letter_code
_entity_poly.pdbx_strand_id
1 'polypeptide(L)'
;MTDGDNTHESTQNKSRRTIKFDNAYHEKFGGYTGIVINHLSIKIVNNNKKINKKALSLFNSALGNGLKPSDLDVSSAGVLSIVFIYFSLLFYDYTRIKDKALSYGTIYRSLGQDLQTIGVSNCKSRNLGIISKFLPENLRAKYKMYYSKKLYTGRLSFEEFINFIKELGLKKTSIEGKALSPNLNYDKQKINDYQELTSQEYYDLIVNKKGTEVRIPVWCGRCKHTPWEGILSNLLQGKWCRKCVDEKKITFSLERLKEIARTRGREETGVEGIILDSQYGNKELTQGTYDRLTYKKSPGKTHFWWNCRIKGHPPWKALPSHIFRDKTWCPICKMGLYTHSELIKLAKIRGREETGVEGKILDSKNCDKELTLETYNRLTVDKKTSEVSFWWSCENGHPPFKNSPPNIRRGQWCTICSHAEGKFEKIVRDQFEKVFRVYFPEEYLRDLNLKYTEMNIDLDLSKEKEKIKFVGYKVNFCNPGRFRIYDGKMRFDGYAEFAINGKLIKIAFEYNGIQHYEFPNFWFGDSTDGFQSWLKYIERDQIKKEICKLNNIYLIEIPYYIDRALEHPEKIRSYIINQFELITGIKLY
;
A
#
# COMPACT_ATOMS: atom_id res chain seq x y z
N MET A 1 24.76 -14.37 -35.78
CA MET A 1 24.29 -14.17 -37.16
C MET A 1 22.77 -14.05 -37.07
N THR A 2 22.10 -12.91 -37.23
CA THR A 2 22.46 -11.61 -37.82
C THR A 2 21.54 -10.54 -37.23
N ASP A 3 22.14 -9.42 -36.79
CA ASP A 3 21.50 -8.10 -36.75
C ASP A 3 21.33 -7.56 -38.18
N GLY A 4 20.41 -6.61 -38.38
CA GLY A 4 20.26 -5.90 -39.64
C GLY A 4 19.11 -4.89 -39.67
N ASP A 5 19.36 -3.73 -39.07
CA ASP A 5 18.60 -2.48 -39.16
C ASP A 5 18.32 -2.05 -40.61
N ASN A 6 17.12 -1.53 -40.86
CA ASN A 6 16.78 -0.83 -42.10
C ASN A 6 16.40 0.62 -41.79
N THR A 7 17.34 1.51 -42.10
CA THR A 7 17.18 2.96 -42.13
C THR A 7 16.32 3.40 -43.31
N HIS A 8 15.34 4.28 -43.08
CA HIS A 8 14.83 5.17 -44.13
C HIS A 8 14.73 6.61 -43.63
N GLU A 9 15.61 7.44 -44.15
CA GLU A 9 15.48 8.90 -44.19
C GLU A 9 14.20 9.30 -44.92
N SER A 10 13.51 10.34 -44.42
CA SER A 10 12.68 11.18 -45.29
C SER A 10 12.82 12.65 -44.91
N THR A 11 13.23 13.39 -45.93
CA THR A 11 13.45 14.83 -46.03
C THR A 11 12.11 15.58 -46.02
N GLN A 12 12.02 16.67 -45.25
CA GLN A 12 11.04 17.75 -45.52
C GLN A 12 11.69 19.12 -45.40
N ASN A 13 12.12 19.62 -46.55
CA ASN A 13 12.54 21.00 -46.76
C ASN A 13 11.31 21.78 -47.30
N LYS A 14 10.64 22.60 -46.47
CA LYS A 14 9.55 23.50 -46.91
C LYS A 14 10.05 24.96 -46.90
N SER A 15 10.25 25.47 -48.12
CA SER A 15 10.47 26.87 -48.48
C SER A 15 9.55 27.85 -47.72
N ARG A 16 10.14 28.82 -47.02
CA ARG A 16 9.42 29.96 -46.40
C ARG A 16 9.11 31.00 -47.48
N ARG A 17 7.85 31.10 -47.92
CA ARG A 17 7.35 32.25 -48.70
C ARG A 17 7.43 33.52 -47.82
N THR A 18 8.18 34.53 -48.26
CA THR A 18 8.24 35.86 -47.64
C THR A 18 6.93 36.63 -47.90
N ILE A 19 6.12 36.79 -46.86
CA ILE A 19 4.82 37.49 -46.92
C ILE A 19 5.04 39.00 -46.93
N LYS A 20 4.29 39.74 -47.77
CA LYS A 20 4.24 41.21 -47.83
C LYS A 20 2.82 41.69 -47.49
N PHE A 21 2.70 42.81 -46.77
CA PHE A 21 1.41 43.48 -46.51
C PHE A 21 1.01 44.32 -47.72
N ASP A 22 0.68 43.65 -48.83
CA ASP A 22 0.20 44.27 -50.06
C ASP A 22 -1.34 44.38 -50.10
N ASN A 23 -1.88 44.97 -51.17
CA ASN A 23 -3.33 45.16 -51.32
C ASN A 23 -4.10 43.82 -51.26
N ALA A 24 -3.54 42.74 -51.81
CA ALA A 24 -4.14 41.41 -51.75
C ALA A 24 -4.21 40.86 -50.31
N TYR A 25 -3.19 41.14 -49.49
CA TYR A 25 -3.22 40.80 -48.07
C TYR A 25 -4.28 41.61 -47.31
N HIS A 26 -4.41 42.91 -47.61
CA HIS A 26 -5.42 43.78 -47.02
C HIS A 26 -6.86 43.33 -47.34
N GLU A 27 -7.13 42.94 -48.58
CA GLU A 27 -8.43 42.40 -48.98
C GLU A 27 -8.77 41.10 -48.23
N LYS A 28 -7.81 40.17 -48.15
CA LYS A 28 -7.99 38.92 -47.37
C LYS A 28 -8.23 39.20 -45.89
N PHE A 29 -7.45 40.10 -45.30
CA PHE A 29 -7.64 40.51 -43.91
C PHE A 29 -9.05 41.05 -43.66
N GLY A 30 -9.55 41.94 -44.54
CA GLY A 30 -10.89 42.51 -44.44
C GLY A 30 -12.02 41.48 -44.63
N GLY A 31 -11.83 40.51 -45.52
CA GLY A 31 -12.76 39.38 -45.67
C GLY A 31 -12.83 38.52 -44.40
N TYR A 32 -11.66 38.19 -43.84
CA TYR A 32 -11.56 37.37 -42.63
C TYR A 32 -12.09 38.07 -41.36
N THR A 33 -11.89 39.39 -41.20
CA THR A 33 -12.50 40.11 -40.07
C THR A 33 -14.03 40.08 -40.12
N GLY A 34 -14.62 40.08 -41.32
CA GLY A 34 -16.06 39.89 -41.52
C GLY A 34 -16.55 38.51 -41.08
N ILE A 35 -15.83 37.45 -41.43
CA ILE A 35 -16.16 36.08 -41.01
C ILE A 35 -16.07 35.95 -39.49
N VAL A 36 -14.95 36.41 -38.90
CA VAL A 36 -14.72 36.31 -37.45
C VAL A 36 -15.79 37.05 -36.65
N ILE A 37 -16.26 38.21 -37.12
CA ILE A 37 -17.28 38.97 -36.38
C ILE A 37 -18.69 38.40 -36.50
N ASN A 38 -19.05 37.87 -37.66
CA ASN A 38 -20.35 37.24 -37.87
C ASN A 38 -20.50 36.01 -36.96
N HIS A 39 -19.42 35.24 -36.80
CA HIS A 39 -19.41 34.06 -35.95
C HIS A 39 -19.62 34.36 -34.46
N LEU A 40 -19.14 35.51 -33.98
CA LEU A 40 -19.23 35.87 -32.57
C LEU A 40 -20.66 36.16 -32.07
N SER A 41 -21.66 36.18 -32.97
CA SER A 41 -23.09 36.35 -32.67
C SER A 41 -23.33 37.41 -31.59
N ILE A 42 -22.69 38.58 -31.76
CA ILE A 42 -22.87 39.70 -30.84
C ILE A 42 -24.32 40.18 -31.00
N LYS A 43 -25.12 40.07 -29.93
CA LYS A 43 -26.58 40.26 -29.88
C LYS A 43 -27.10 41.67 -30.26
N ILE A 44 -26.34 42.48 -31.00
CA ILE A 44 -26.77 43.78 -31.54
C ILE A 44 -26.18 43.92 -32.95
N VAL A 45 -27.01 43.67 -33.96
CA VAL A 45 -26.67 43.73 -35.40
C VAL A 45 -26.03 45.08 -35.80
N ASN A 46 -26.29 46.15 -35.04
CA ASN A 46 -25.79 47.50 -35.33
C ASN A 46 -24.31 47.74 -34.96
N ASN A 47 -23.66 46.88 -34.17
CA ASN A 47 -22.26 47.09 -33.74
C ASN A 47 -21.21 46.35 -34.60
N ASN A 48 -21.59 45.34 -35.40
CA ASN A 48 -20.63 44.52 -36.16
C ASN A 48 -19.87 45.34 -37.22
N LYS A 49 -20.57 46.19 -37.97
CA LYS A 49 -19.93 47.10 -38.95
C LYS A 49 -18.94 48.06 -38.28
N LYS A 50 -19.29 48.57 -37.09
CA LYS A 50 -18.46 49.51 -36.31
C LYS A 50 -17.19 48.85 -35.77
N ILE A 51 -17.30 47.62 -35.27
CA ILE A 51 -16.17 46.83 -34.76
C ILE A 51 -15.25 46.41 -35.91
N ASN A 52 -15.80 45.96 -37.04
CA ASN A 52 -15.01 45.59 -38.21
C ASN A 52 -14.23 46.80 -38.77
N LYS A 53 -14.91 47.94 -38.97
CA LYS A 53 -14.27 49.21 -39.39
C LYS A 53 -13.15 49.63 -38.44
N LYS A 54 -13.35 49.46 -37.13
CA LYS A 54 -12.33 49.78 -36.14
C LYS A 54 -11.15 48.80 -36.16
N ALA A 55 -11.37 47.52 -36.41
CA ALA A 55 -10.30 46.53 -36.56
C ALA A 55 -9.40 46.87 -37.76
N LEU A 56 -9.99 47.22 -38.91
CA LEU A 56 -9.29 47.71 -40.11
C LEU A 56 -8.49 48.99 -39.82
N SER A 57 -9.11 49.95 -39.14
CA SER A 57 -8.43 51.21 -38.75
C SER A 57 -7.24 50.96 -37.81
N LEU A 58 -7.37 50.06 -36.84
CA LEU A 58 -6.27 49.70 -35.94
C LEU A 58 -5.14 48.96 -36.66
N PHE A 59 -5.47 48.11 -37.63
CA PHE A 59 -4.47 47.44 -38.45
C PHE A 59 -3.66 48.44 -39.28
N ASN A 60 -4.33 49.34 -40.00
CA ASN A 60 -3.66 50.39 -40.78
C ASN A 60 -2.84 51.33 -39.88
N SER A 61 -3.35 51.67 -38.70
CA SER A 61 -2.59 52.46 -37.71
C SER A 61 -1.33 51.74 -37.23
N ALA A 62 -1.39 50.42 -37.01
CA ALA A 62 -0.22 49.65 -36.62
C ALA A 62 0.84 49.59 -37.72
N LEU A 63 0.42 49.47 -38.99
CA LEU A 63 1.33 49.55 -40.14
C LEU A 63 2.00 50.93 -40.25
N GLY A 64 1.22 52.01 -40.08
CA GLY A 64 1.75 53.38 -40.05
C GLY A 64 2.73 53.62 -38.91
N ASN A 65 2.59 52.89 -37.79
CA ASN A 65 3.52 52.90 -36.66
C ASN A 65 4.72 51.94 -36.84
N GLY A 66 4.90 51.34 -38.02
CA GLY A 66 6.09 50.57 -38.38
C GLY A 66 6.01 49.06 -38.18
N LEU A 67 4.81 48.47 -38.01
CA LEU A 67 4.63 47.03 -37.94
C LEU A 67 5.04 46.34 -39.26
N LYS A 68 6.00 45.42 -39.22
CA LYS A 68 6.48 44.65 -40.38
C LYS A 68 6.15 43.15 -40.24
N PRO A 69 6.06 42.40 -41.36
CA PRO A 69 5.84 40.95 -41.31
C PRO A 69 6.91 40.20 -40.50
N SER A 70 8.14 40.71 -40.46
CA SER A 70 9.26 40.15 -39.68
C SER A 70 9.05 40.21 -38.16
N ASP A 71 8.19 41.11 -37.68
CA ASP A 71 7.92 41.28 -36.25
C ASP A 71 6.96 40.21 -35.73
N LEU A 72 6.30 39.44 -36.61
CA LEU A 72 5.25 38.50 -36.27
C LEU A 72 5.74 37.06 -36.37
N ASP A 73 5.53 36.28 -35.31
CA ASP A 73 5.81 34.83 -35.31
C ASP A 73 4.95 34.07 -36.34
N VAL A 74 3.78 34.62 -36.67
CA VAL A 74 2.83 34.06 -37.66
C VAL A 74 2.19 35.22 -38.41
N SER A 75 2.46 35.30 -39.71
CA SER A 75 2.01 36.35 -40.63
C SER A 75 0.76 35.94 -41.44
N SER A 76 -0.14 35.15 -40.83
CA SER A 76 -1.42 34.78 -41.45
C SER A 76 -2.44 35.91 -41.29
N ALA A 77 -3.09 36.29 -42.39
CA ALA A 77 -4.16 37.29 -42.38
C ALA A 77 -5.29 36.87 -41.43
N GLY A 78 -5.67 35.60 -41.39
CA GLY A 78 -6.71 35.09 -40.47
C GLY A 78 -6.33 35.23 -39.00
N VAL A 79 -5.07 34.95 -38.64
CA VAL A 79 -4.57 35.13 -37.26
C VAL A 79 -4.63 36.62 -36.87
N LEU A 80 -4.18 37.52 -37.75
CA LEU A 80 -4.25 38.95 -37.50
C LEU A 80 -5.69 39.46 -37.42
N SER A 81 -6.61 38.96 -38.25
CA SER A 81 -8.03 39.33 -38.19
C SER A 81 -8.63 39.02 -36.82
N ILE A 82 -8.33 37.88 -36.22
CA ILE A 82 -8.75 37.54 -34.84
C ILE A 82 -8.14 38.52 -33.82
N VAL A 83 -6.85 38.85 -33.95
CA VAL A 83 -6.14 39.76 -33.04
C VAL A 83 -6.74 41.17 -33.08
N PHE A 84 -6.93 41.74 -34.27
CA PHE A 84 -7.44 43.10 -34.41
C PHE A 84 -8.93 43.21 -34.09
N ILE A 85 -9.73 42.15 -34.30
CA ILE A 85 -11.11 42.09 -33.77
C ILE A 85 -11.09 42.10 -32.23
N TYR A 86 -10.20 41.36 -31.58
CA TYR A 86 -10.06 41.39 -30.13
C TYR A 86 -9.71 42.79 -29.61
N PHE A 87 -8.75 43.49 -30.22
CA PHE A 87 -8.41 44.86 -29.85
C PHE A 87 -9.53 45.87 -30.13
N SER A 88 -10.30 45.67 -31.20
CA SER A 88 -11.48 46.48 -31.51
C SER A 88 -12.58 46.33 -30.45
N LEU A 89 -12.85 45.11 -30.00
CA LEU A 89 -13.79 44.85 -28.91
C LEU A 89 -13.30 45.43 -27.57
N LEU A 90 -11.99 45.39 -27.30
CA LEU A 90 -11.38 46.01 -26.12
C LEU A 90 -11.50 47.54 -26.16
N PHE A 91 -11.34 48.16 -27.33
CA PHE A 91 -11.48 49.60 -27.50
C PHE A 91 -12.88 50.10 -27.10
N TYR A 92 -13.92 49.34 -27.45
CA TYR A 92 -15.32 49.66 -27.13
C TYR A 92 -15.80 49.13 -25.76
N ASP A 93 -14.90 48.67 -24.88
CA ASP A 93 -15.21 48.28 -23.51
C ASP A 93 -16.33 47.22 -23.38
N TYR A 94 -16.42 46.28 -24.33
CA TYR A 94 -17.52 45.31 -24.39
C TYR A 94 -17.60 44.45 -23.12
N THR A 95 -18.80 44.35 -22.51
CA THR A 95 -19.02 43.77 -21.18
C THR A 95 -18.55 42.32 -21.04
N ARG A 96 -18.73 41.47 -22.07
CA ARG A 96 -18.22 40.08 -22.05
C ARG A 96 -16.69 39.98 -22.00
N ILE A 97 -15.96 41.04 -22.37
CA ILE A 97 -14.50 41.14 -22.16
C ILE A 97 -14.22 41.56 -20.71
N LYS A 98 -15.02 42.46 -20.12
CA LYS A 98 -14.93 42.87 -18.70
C LYS A 98 -15.22 41.72 -17.74
N ASP A 99 -16.27 40.95 -18.01
CA ASP A 99 -16.71 39.80 -17.19
C ASP A 99 -15.90 38.53 -17.44
N LYS A 100 -14.71 38.66 -18.07
CA LYS A 100 -13.74 37.57 -18.32
C LYS A 100 -14.22 36.43 -19.25
N ALA A 101 -15.42 36.53 -19.83
CA ALA A 101 -16.01 35.48 -20.68
C ALA A 101 -15.41 35.39 -22.11
N LEU A 102 -14.91 36.49 -22.68
CA LEU A 102 -14.44 36.55 -24.07
C LEU A 102 -12.92 36.84 -24.18
N SER A 103 -12.09 35.79 -24.20
CA SER A 103 -10.63 35.88 -24.41
C SER A 103 -10.23 35.63 -25.88
N TYR A 104 -9.02 36.01 -26.30
CA TYR A 104 -8.48 35.57 -27.61
C TYR A 104 -8.64 34.06 -27.81
N GLY A 105 -8.30 33.26 -26.79
CA GLY A 105 -8.44 31.80 -26.85
C GLY A 105 -9.90 31.31 -26.86
N THR A 106 -10.84 32.11 -26.34
CA THR A 106 -12.28 31.81 -26.42
C THR A 106 -12.79 32.12 -27.83
N ILE A 107 -12.40 33.26 -28.41
CA ILE A 107 -12.73 33.64 -29.79
C ILE A 107 -12.18 32.59 -30.77
N TYR A 108 -10.91 32.23 -30.61
CA TYR A 108 -10.27 31.18 -31.42
C TYR A 108 -11.02 29.85 -31.33
N ARG A 109 -11.32 29.37 -30.10
CA ARG A 109 -12.04 28.11 -29.91
C ARG A 109 -13.48 28.16 -30.42
N SER A 110 -14.15 29.31 -30.34
CA SER A 110 -15.52 29.43 -30.83
C SER A 110 -15.61 29.25 -32.33
N LEU A 111 -14.59 29.65 -33.11
CA LEU A 111 -14.62 29.63 -34.58
C LEU A 111 -14.72 28.23 -35.20
N GLY A 112 -14.31 27.16 -34.51
CA GLY A 112 -14.53 25.78 -34.99
C GLY A 112 -14.06 25.55 -36.43
N GLN A 113 -14.98 25.15 -37.32
CA GLN A 113 -14.69 24.91 -38.75
C GLN A 113 -14.33 26.19 -39.53
N ASP A 114 -14.76 27.38 -39.09
CA ASP A 114 -14.41 28.66 -39.75
C ASP A 114 -12.93 28.99 -39.69
N LEU A 115 -12.18 28.35 -38.78
CA LEU A 115 -10.72 28.43 -38.73
C LEU A 115 -10.09 27.99 -40.06
N GLN A 116 -10.62 26.93 -40.69
CA GLN A 116 -10.15 26.46 -42.00
C GLN A 116 -10.45 27.51 -43.10
N THR A 117 -11.63 28.13 -43.03
CA THR A 117 -12.09 29.17 -43.97
C THR A 117 -11.22 30.42 -43.94
N ILE A 118 -10.69 30.81 -42.77
CA ILE A 118 -9.76 31.94 -42.62
C ILE A 118 -8.28 31.53 -42.75
N GLY A 119 -8.00 30.30 -43.20
CA GLY A 119 -6.64 29.81 -43.46
C GLY A 119 -5.81 29.56 -42.19
N VAL A 120 -6.45 29.14 -41.09
CA VAL A 120 -5.82 28.85 -39.80
C VAL A 120 -6.11 27.40 -39.41
N SER A 121 -5.10 26.53 -39.45
CA SER A 121 -5.28 25.10 -39.12
C SER A 121 -4.98 24.76 -37.66
N ASN A 122 -3.95 25.37 -37.06
CA ASN A 122 -3.61 25.19 -35.65
C ASN A 122 -2.66 26.30 -35.17
N CYS A 123 -3.17 27.36 -34.52
CA CYS A 123 -2.33 28.49 -34.09
C CYS A 123 -2.20 28.59 -32.56
N LYS A 124 -0.97 28.44 -32.06
CA LYS A 124 -0.62 28.64 -30.63
C LYS A 124 -0.17 30.07 -30.31
N SER A 125 0.23 30.87 -31.32
CA SER A 125 0.69 32.25 -31.10
C SER A 125 -0.47 33.23 -31.13
N ARG A 126 -0.44 34.21 -30.22
CA ARG A 126 -1.46 35.24 -30.10
C ARG A 126 -1.02 36.59 -30.68
N ASN A 127 0.30 36.83 -30.84
CA ASN A 127 0.93 38.10 -31.27
C ASN A 127 0.42 39.40 -30.58
N LEU A 128 -0.48 39.33 -29.59
CA LEU A 128 -1.15 40.47 -28.93
C LEU A 128 -0.14 41.43 -28.30
N GLY A 129 0.88 40.89 -27.60
CA GLY A 129 1.90 41.70 -26.93
C GLY A 129 2.77 42.47 -27.91
N ILE A 130 3.15 41.85 -29.03
CA ILE A 130 3.94 42.47 -30.09
C ILE A 130 3.12 43.58 -30.75
N ILE A 131 1.90 43.25 -31.20
CA ILE A 131 1.00 44.17 -31.89
C ILE A 131 0.63 45.36 -31.00
N SER A 132 0.46 45.16 -29.69
CA SER A 132 0.11 46.24 -28.75
C SER A 132 1.10 47.40 -28.72
N LYS A 133 2.37 47.16 -29.04
CA LYS A 133 3.42 48.19 -29.11
C LYS A 133 3.16 49.20 -30.22
N PHE A 134 2.49 48.76 -31.28
CA PHE A 134 2.17 49.55 -32.47
C PHE A 134 0.76 50.18 -32.42
N LEU A 135 0.02 49.99 -31.32
CA LEU A 135 -1.33 50.55 -31.15
C LEU A 135 -1.32 51.91 -30.43
N PRO A 136 -2.38 52.73 -30.60
CA PRO A 136 -2.54 54.01 -29.91
C PRO A 136 -2.39 53.90 -28.38
N GLU A 137 -1.82 54.93 -27.75
CA GLU A 137 -1.43 54.90 -26.34
C GLU A 137 -2.60 54.62 -25.39
N ASN A 138 -3.77 55.20 -25.63
CA ASN A 138 -4.98 54.95 -24.84
C ASN A 138 -5.40 53.46 -24.87
N LEU A 139 -5.35 52.82 -26.03
CA LEU A 139 -5.68 51.41 -26.20
C LEU A 139 -4.56 50.52 -25.65
N ARG A 140 -3.30 50.95 -25.77
CA ARG A 140 -2.13 50.28 -25.17
C ARG A 140 -2.19 50.31 -23.65
N ALA A 141 -2.60 51.42 -23.05
CA ALA A 141 -2.81 51.56 -21.61
C ALA A 141 -3.98 50.70 -21.13
N LYS A 142 -5.13 50.73 -21.83
CA LYS A 142 -6.26 49.82 -21.57
C LYS A 142 -5.85 48.35 -21.70
N TYR A 143 -5.10 48.01 -22.75
CA TYR A 143 -4.53 46.68 -22.93
C TYR A 143 -3.58 46.34 -21.79
N LYS A 144 -2.64 47.20 -21.40
CA LYS A 144 -1.76 46.99 -20.24
C LYS A 144 -2.55 46.81 -18.94
N MET A 145 -3.64 47.54 -18.71
CA MET A 145 -4.52 47.37 -17.55
C MET A 145 -5.28 46.04 -17.58
N TYR A 146 -5.72 45.60 -18.76
CA TYR A 146 -6.40 44.31 -18.94
C TYR A 146 -5.41 43.12 -18.97
N TYR A 147 -4.20 43.36 -19.46
CA TYR A 147 -3.11 42.39 -19.67
C TYR A 147 -2.25 42.21 -18.42
N SER A 148 -2.10 43.24 -17.59
CA SER A 148 -1.60 43.09 -16.20
C SER A 148 -2.53 42.19 -15.39
N LYS A 149 -3.84 42.24 -15.65
CA LYS A 149 -4.83 41.28 -15.13
C LYS A 149 -4.88 39.94 -15.89
N LYS A 150 -4.15 39.78 -17.01
CA LYS A 150 -4.23 38.62 -17.91
C LYS A 150 -2.92 38.34 -18.67
N LEU A 151 -1.85 38.21 -17.92
CA LEU A 151 -0.79 37.24 -18.11
C LEU A 151 -0.24 36.87 -19.48
N TYR A 152 1.07 37.15 -19.63
CA TYR A 152 1.99 36.13 -20.09
C TYR A 152 2.01 34.98 -19.07
N THR A 153 1.29 33.89 -19.37
CA THR A 153 1.43 32.52 -18.85
C THR A 153 0.75 32.06 -17.52
N GLY A 154 -0.25 32.72 -16.93
CA GLY A 154 -0.92 32.15 -15.73
C GLY A 154 -0.23 32.45 -14.38
N ARG A 155 0.03 33.72 -14.03
CA ARG A 155 0.68 34.24 -12.83
C ARG A 155 -0.03 35.45 -12.22
N LEU A 156 0.25 35.60 -10.95
CA LEU A 156 -0.41 36.46 -10.00
C LEU A 156 0.03 37.94 -10.18
N SER A 157 -0.85 38.89 -9.87
CA SER A 157 -0.45 40.29 -9.61
C SER A 157 0.61 40.34 -8.51
N PHE A 158 1.29 41.48 -8.31
CA PHE A 158 2.26 41.60 -7.21
C PHE A 158 1.63 41.23 -5.86
N GLU A 159 0.45 41.77 -5.55
CA GLU A 159 -0.29 41.48 -4.31
C GLU A 159 -0.69 40.00 -4.21
N GLU A 160 -1.22 39.45 -5.31
CA GLU A 160 -1.60 38.03 -5.37
C GLU A 160 -0.37 37.12 -5.21
N PHE A 161 0.79 37.52 -5.74
CA PHE A 161 2.04 36.75 -5.63
C PHE A 161 2.59 36.77 -4.21
N ILE A 162 2.63 37.93 -3.57
CA ILE A 162 3.06 38.06 -2.16
C ILE A 162 2.15 37.23 -1.25
N ASN A 163 0.82 37.34 -1.43
CA ASN A 163 -0.14 36.54 -0.67
C ASN A 163 0.04 35.05 -0.93
N PHE A 164 0.25 34.63 -2.18
CA PHE A 164 0.52 33.24 -2.52
C PHE A 164 1.79 32.70 -1.84
N ILE A 165 2.88 33.48 -1.79
CA ILE A 165 4.13 33.08 -1.13
C ILE A 165 3.92 32.93 0.39
N LYS A 166 3.17 33.83 1.02
CA LYS A 166 2.80 33.73 2.44
C LYS A 166 1.96 32.47 2.71
N GLU A 167 0.90 32.27 1.93
CA GLU A 167 0.00 31.11 2.04
C GLU A 167 0.73 29.79 1.76
N LEU A 168 1.61 29.77 0.76
CA LEU A 168 2.40 28.58 0.44
C LEU A 168 3.35 28.24 1.59
N GLY A 169 3.95 29.25 2.23
CA GLY A 169 4.69 29.09 3.49
C GLY A 169 3.82 28.51 4.60
N LEU A 170 2.67 29.12 4.90
CA LEU A 170 1.75 28.62 5.94
C LEU A 170 1.32 27.17 5.68
N LYS A 171 0.94 26.85 4.44
CA LYS A 171 0.55 25.50 4.04
C LYS A 171 1.70 24.49 4.11
N LYS A 172 2.93 24.91 3.79
CA LYS A 172 4.09 24.00 3.73
C LYS A 172 4.88 23.92 5.03
N THR A 173 4.82 24.90 5.91
CA THR A 173 5.66 24.96 7.12
C THR A 173 4.96 25.53 8.36
N SER A 174 3.69 25.92 8.27
CA SER A 174 2.95 26.63 9.34
C SER A 174 3.63 27.94 9.77
N ILE A 175 4.43 28.52 8.87
CA ILE A 175 5.15 29.78 9.04
C ILE A 175 5.04 30.53 7.70
N GLU A 176 4.77 31.82 7.74
CA GLU A 176 4.70 32.64 6.53
C GLU A 176 6.03 32.67 5.78
N GLY A 177 5.96 32.45 4.47
CA GLY A 177 7.08 32.65 3.56
C GLY A 177 7.23 34.12 3.17
N LYS A 178 8.43 34.49 2.73
CA LYS A 178 8.73 35.84 2.22
C LYS A 178 9.38 35.77 0.84
N ALA A 179 8.99 36.68 -0.04
CA ALA A 179 9.72 36.98 -1.27
C ALA A 179 10.65 38.17 -0.99
N LEU A 180 11.91 38.07 -1.42
CA LEU A 180 12.96 39.01 -1.05
C LEU A 180 13.47 39.77 -2.28
N SER A 181 14.06 40.95 -2.06
CA SER A 181 14.66 41.77 -3.12
C SER A 181 15.83 41.05 -3.81
N PRO A 182 15.89 40.99 -5.15
CA PRO A 182 16.98 40.34 -5.88
C PRO A 182 18.31 41.10 -5.80
N ASN A 183 18.31 42.34 -5.31
CA ASN A 183 19.47 43.22 -5.32
C ASN A 183 20.42 42.99 -4.14
N LEU A 184 20.12 42.02 -3.27
CA LEU A 184 20.90 41.75 -2.06
C LEU A 184 21.46 40.31 -2.05
N ASN A 185 22.68 40.17 -1.55
CA ASN A 185 23.29 38.86 -1.32
C ASN A 185 22.97 38.36 0.09
N TYR A 186 21.90 37.57 0.20
CA TYR A 186 21.39 37.10 1.48
C TYR A 186 22.25 36.05 2.17
N ASP A 187 23.19 35.39 1.47
CA ASP A 187 24.11 34.45 2.12
C ASP A 187 25.10 35.15 3.08
N LYS A 188 25.22 36.48 2.97
CA LYS A 188 26.10 37.32 3.80
C LYS A 188 25.36 38.24 4.77
N GLN A 189 24.03 38.22 4.79
CA GLN A 189 23.20 39.11 5.62
C GLN A 189 22.63 38.39 6.85
N LYS A 190 22.37 39.15 7.93
CA LYS A 190 21.62 38.63 9.08
C LYS A 190 20.13 38.64 8.75
N ILE A 191 19.37 37.73 9.35
CA ILE A 191 17.93 37.53 9.10
C ILE A 191 17.13 38.82 9.30
N ASN A 192 17.52 39.66 10.27
CA ASN A 192 16.82 40.92 10.57
C ASN A 192 16.98 41.98 9.46
N ASP A 193 17.94 41.81 8.55
CA ASP A 193 18.26 42.76 7.48
C ASP A 193 17.62 42.35 6.13
N TYR A 194 16.82 41.27 6.11
CA TYR A 194 16.20 40.78 4.89
C TYR A 194 15.12 41.74 4.38
N GLN A 195 15.38 42.37 3.24
CA GLN A 195 14.43 43.26 2.56
C GLN A 195 13.44 42.47 1.69
N GLU A 196 12.15 42.79 1.81
CA GLU A 196 11.08 42.18 1.01
C GLU A 196 11.04 42.73 -0.42
N LEU A 197 10.55 41.91 -1.34
CA LEU A 197 10.44 42.23 -2.75
C LEU A 197 9.45 43.39 -2.98
N THR A 198 9.86 44.39 -3.76
CA THR A 198 8.98 45.50 -4.14
C THR A 198 8.19 45.20 -5.41
N SER A 199 7.12 45.97 -5.65
CA SER A 199 6.28 45.82 -6.84
C SER A 199 7.06 46.06 -8.14
N GLN A 200 7.94 47.07 -8.16
CA GLN A 200 8.78 47.40 -9.31
C GLN A 200 9.77 46.27 -9.62
N GLU A 201 10.49 45.78 -8.61
CA GLU A 201 11.43 44.66 -8.78
C GLU A 201 10.74 43.38 -9.27
N TYR A 202 9.55 43.09 -8.76
CA TYR A 202 8.75 41.95 -9.23
C TYR A 202 8.41 42.06 -10.71
N TYR A 203 7.96 43.23 -11.18
CA TYR A 203 7.63 43.44 -12.60
C TYR A 203 8.87 43.37 -13.49
N ASP A 204 10.00 43.92 -13.06
CA ASP A 204 11.27 43.86 -13.80
C ASP A 204 11.80 42.43 -13.92
N LEU A 205 11.60 41.59 -12.91
CA LEU A 205 11.98 40.18 -12.93
C LEU A 205 11.17 39.35 -13.94
N ILE A 206 9.89 39.69 -14.18
CA ILE A 206 8.98 38.90 -15.02
C ILE A 206 8.83 39.43 -16.44
N VAL A 207 9.20 40.68 -16.71
CA VAL A 207 9.05 41.31 -18.03
C VAL A 207 9.80 40.52 -19.10
N ASN A 208 9.07 40.17 -20.18
CA ASN A 208 9.57 39.43 -21.35
C ASN A 208 10.21 38.06 -21.06
N LYS A 209 9.99 37.45 -19.88
CA LYS A 209 10.55 36.15 -19.49
C LYS A 209 9.48 35.08 -19.25
N LYS A 210 9.77 33.83 -19.63
CA LYS A 210 8.97 32.65 -19.25
C LYS A 210 9.25 32.30 -17.79
N GLY A 211 8.31 31.66 -17.09
CA GLY A 211 8.46 31.42 -15.63
C GLY A 211 9.49 30.39 -15.25
N THR A 212 9.91 29.57 -16.22
CA THR A 212 11.06 28.70 -16.11
C THR A 212 12.38 29.48 -16.11
N GLU A 213 12.37 30.70 -16.66
CA GLU A 213 13.52 31.62 -16.76
C GLU A 213 13.55 32.63 -15.59
N VAL A 214 12.43 32.85 -14.91
CA VAL A 214 12.33 33.78 -13.77
C VAL A 214 12.79 33.09 -12.48
N ARG A 215 13.85 33.64 -11.86
CA ARG A 215 14.36 33.29 -10.54
C ARG A 215 13.98 34.40 -9.57
N ILE A 216 13.41 34.05 -8.42
CA ILE A 216 13.02 34.99 -7.37
C ILE A 216 13.62 34.51 -6.05
N PRO A 217 14.37 35.34 -5.32
CA PRO A 217 14.85 35.00 -4.00
C PRO A 217 13.65 34.89 -3.04
N VAL A 218 13.55 33.74 -2.38
CA VAL A 218 12.47 33.43 -1.44
C VAL A 218 13.03 32.82 -0.18
N TRP A 219 12.31 33.03 0.92
CA TRP A 219 12.65 32.48 2.23
C TRP A 219 11.42 31.84 2.87
N CYS A 220 11.62 30.69 3.50
CA CYS A 220 10.54 29.89 4.06
C CYS A 220 10.11 30.32 5.47
N GLY A 221 10.70 31.39 6.00
CA GLY A 221 10.42 31.91 7.35
C GLY A 221 11.15 31.19 8.49
N ARG A 222 11.88 30.09 8.22
CA ARG A 222 12.65 29.38 9.25
C ARG A 222 14.02 30.00 9.46
N CYS A 223 14.34 30.35 10.70
CA CYS A 223 15.61 31.01 11.06
C CYS A 223 16.88 30.21 10.71
N LYS A 224 16.82 28.87 10.64
CA LYS A 224 17.98 28.03 10.25
C LYS A 224 18.11 27.83 8.73
N HIS A 225 17.15 28.32 7.95
CA HIS A 225 17.15 28.15 6.50
C HIS A 225 17.58 29.46 5.85
N THR A 226 18.55 29.34 4.95
CA THR A 226 18.97 30.45 4.10
C THR A 226 17.94 30.65 2.98
N PRO A 227 17.72 31.89 2.51
CA PRO A 227 16.95 32.14 1.30
C PRO A 227 17.52 31.37 0.11
N TRP A 228 16.69 31.15 -0.91
CA TRP A 228 17.12 30.47 -2.14
C TRP A 228 16.45 31.08 -3.37
N GLU A 229 17.08 30.87 -4.53
CA GLU A 229 16.54 31.28 -5.83
C GLU A 229 15.46 30.29 -6.33
N GLY A 230 14.20 30.65 -6.10
CA GLY A 230 13.04 29.89 -6.55
C GLY A 230 12.70 30.15 -8.02
N ILE A 231 12.56 29.10 -8.83
CA ILE A 231 12.00 29.24 -10.18
C ILE A 231 10.50 29.53 -10.06
N LEU A 232 10.03 30.60 -10.68
CA LEU A 232 8.64 31.05 -10.57
C LEU A 232 7.62 29.98 -10.98
N SER A 233 7.87 29.24 -12.06
CA SER A 233 6.99 28.12 -12.46
C SER A 233 6.94 26.99 -11.43
N ASN A 234 8.06 26.70 -10.74
CA ASN A 234 8.12 25.68 -9.71
C ASN A 234 7.40 26.13 -8.43
N LEU A 235 7.53 27.40 -8.05
CA LEU A 235 6.84 27.97 -6.90
C LEU A 235 5.32 27.89 -7.09
N LEU A 236 4.82 28.27 -8.26
CA LEU A 236 3.39 28.18 -8.60
C LEU A 236 2.86 26.74 -8.64
N GLN A 237 3.71 25.77 -8.98
CA GLN A 237 3.41 24.33 -8.85
C GLN A 237 3.46 23.83 -7.39
N GLY A 238 3.74 24.70 -6.43
CA GLY A 238 3.79 24.37 -5.01
C GLY A 238 5.07 23.68 -4.56
N LYS A 239 6.14 23.72 -5.37
CA LYS A 239 7.48 23.33 -4.91
C LYS A 239 8.01 24.41 -3.97
N TRP A 240 8.62 23.98 -2.87
CA TRP A 240 9.02 24.87 -1.78
C TRP A 240 10.45 24.57 -1.31
N CYS A 241 10.86 25.18 -0.19
CA CYS A 241 12.18 25.05 0.40
C CYS A 241 12.63 23.59 0.50
N ARG A 242 13.76 23.28 -0.13
CA ARG A 242 14.35 21.94 -0.11
C ARG A 242 14.69 21.49 1.31
N LYS A 243 15.25 22.37 2.13
CA LYS A 243 15.52 22.08 3.55
C LYS A 243 14.22 21.79 4.30
N CYS A 244 13.14 22.54 4.09
CA CYS A 244 11.82 22.21 4.67
C CYS A 244 11.23 20.90 4.16
N VAL A 245 11.43 20.55 2.89
CA VAL A 245 10.95 19.29 2.31
C VAL A 245 11.77 18.13 2.86
N ASP A 246 13.09 18.27 2.97
CA ASP A 246 13.97 17.30 3.59
C ASP A 246 13.71 17.21 5.12
N GLU A 247 13.27 18.31 5.73
CA GLU A 247 12.80 18.36 7.12
C GLU A 247 11.37 17.82 7.30
N LYS A 248 10.48 17.93 6.33
CA LYS A 248 9.17 17.23 6.32
C LYS A 248 9.34 15.74 5.99
N LYS A 249 10.39 15.41 5.24
CA LYS A 249 10.95 14.06 5.12
C LYS A 249 11.77 13.66 6.34
N ILE A 250 11.91 14.52 7.37
CA ILE A 250 12.18 14.03 8.72
C ILE A 250 10.93 13.26 9.11
N THR A 251 11.01 11.97 8.87
CA THR A 251 10.03 10.92 9.13
C THR A 251 9.58 10.85 10.60
N PHE A 252 9.99 11.76 11.48
CA PHE A 252 9.92 11.63 12.94
C PHE A 252 9.71 13.00 13.63
N SER A 253 8.54 13.63 13.45
CA SER A 253 8.09 14.73 14.33
C SER A 253 7.85 14.23 15.76
N LEU A 254 7.78 15.12 16.76
CA LEU A 254 7.49 14.72 18.14
C LEU A 254 6.20 13.88 18.24
N GLU A 255 5.10 14.37 17.66
CA GLU A 255 3.83 13.63 17.65
C GLU A 255 3.94 12.28 16.96
N ARG A 256 4.70 12.20 15.86
CA ARG A 256 4.92 10.93 15.17
C ARG A 256 5.78 9.97 15.99
N LEU A 257 6.77 10.46 16.74
CA LEU A 257 7.57 9.63 17.65
C LEU A 257 6.71 9.06 18.79
N LYS A 258 5.82 9.88 19.36
CA LYS A 258 4.85 9.43 20.36
C LYS A 258 3.92 8.36 19.80
N GLU A 259 3.38 8.59 18.60
CA GLU A 259 2.52 7.63 17.94
C GLU A 259 3.23 6.30 17.67
N ILE A 260 4.45 6.33 17.10
CA ILE A 260 5.27 5.12 16.88
C ILE A 260 5.47 4.35 18.18
N ALA A 261 5.73 5.03 19.30
CA ALA A 261 5.90 4.36 20.58
C ALA A 261 4.62 3.65 21.04
N ARG A 262 3.45 4.30 20.91
CA ARG A 262 2.15 3.72 21.26
C ARG A 262 1.82 2.51 20.39
N THR A 263 1.87 2.69 19.07
CA THR A 263 1.54 1.63 18.10
C THR A 263 2.44 0.42 18.30
N ARG A 264 3.76 0.62 18.36
CA ARG A 264 4.72 -0.50 18.46
C ARG A 264 4.63 -1.22 19.81
N GLY A 265 4.41 -0.50 20.91
CA GLY A 265 4.16 -1.13 22.21
C GLY A 265 2.92 -2.03 22.17
N ARG A 266 1.81 -1.54 21.59
CA ARG A 266 0.57 -2.29 21.44
C ARG A 266 0.76 -3.55 20.58
N GLU A 267 1.47 -3.44 19.46
CA GLU A 267 1.79 -4.57 18.59
C GLU A 267 2.66 -5.64 19.27
N GLU A 268 3.69 -5.26 20.03
CA GLU A 268 4.67 -6.20 20.59
C GLU A 268 4.25 -6.80 21.93
N THR A 269 3.56 -6.03 22.76
CA THR A 269 3.29 -6.37 24.16
C THR A 269 1.83 -6.19 24.58
N GLY A 270 0.97 -5.66 23.71
CA GLY A 270 -0.41 -5.30 24.06
C GLY A 270 -0.55 -4.06 24.95
N VAL A 271 0.57 -3.46 25.39
CA VAL A 271 0.63 -2.25 26.21
C VAL A 271 1.26 -1.12 25.40
N GLU A 272 0.62 0.05 25.36
CA GLU A 272 1.15 1.20 24.62
C GLU A 272 2.53 1.61 25.13
N GLY A 273 3.50 1.81 24.24
CA GLY A 273 4.82 2.32 24.61
C GLY A 273 4.81 3.82 24.84
N ILE A 274 5.92 4.34 25.39
CA ILE A 274 6.12 5.77 25.63
C ILE A 274 7.56 6.18 25.26
N ILE A 275 7.72 7.44 24.86
CA ILE A 275 9.02 8.09 24.65
C ILE A 275 9.29 9.06 25.79
N LEU A 276 10.45 8.99 26.41
CA LEU A 276 10.80 9.71 27.63
C LEU A 276 11.77 10.86 27.36
N ASP A 277 11.75 11.87 28.23
CA ASP A 277 12.66 13.01 28.15
C ASP A 277 14.13 12.65 28.51
N SER A 278 14.33 11.60 29.30
CA SER A 278 15.61 11.19 29.87
C SER A 278 15.56 9.72 30.32
N GLN A 279 16.72 9.16 30.65
CA GLN A 279 16.83 7.76 31.10
C GLN A 279 16.22 7.50 32.49
N TYR A 280 16.11 8.55 33.31
CA TYR A 280 15.56 8.50 34.66
C TYR A 280 14.18 9.18 34.75
N GLY A 281 13.68 9.71 33.64
CA GLY A 281 12.45 10.48 33.62
C GLY A 281 11.23 9.58 33.61
N ASN A 282 10.28 9.85 34.50
CA ASN A 282 8.92 9.29 34.42
C ASN A 282 8.00 10.12 33.51
N LYS A 283 8.53 11.16 32.85
CA LYS A 283 7.77 12.13 32.05
C LYS A 283 7.96 11.87 30.56
N GLU A 284 6.86 11.95 29.81
CA GLU A 284 6.85 11.84 28.36
C GLU A 284 7.69 12.96 27.72
N LEU A 285 8.32 12.69 26.59
CA LEU A 285 9.14 13.64 25.84
C LEU A 285 8.36 14.93 25.54
N THR A 286 8.91 16.05 25.99
CA THR A 286 8.34 17.39 25.78
C THR A 286 8.89 18.06 24.53
N GLN A 287 8.18 19.06 24.01
CA GLN A 287 8.63 19.86 22.87
C GLN A 287 9.99 20.53 23.12
N GLY A 288 10.19 21.13 24.31
CA GLY A 288 11.45 21.77 24.66
C GLY A 288 12.65 20.81 24.74
N THR A 289 12.45 19.58 25.22
CA THR A 289 13.50 18.56 25.22
C THR A 289 13.76 18.01 23.81
N TYR A 290 12.70 17.78 23.03
CA TYR A 290 12.80 17.37 21.63
C TYR A 290 13.59 18.39 20.79
N ASP A 291 13.28 19.68 20.91
CA ASP A 291 13.96 20.75 20.18
C ASP A 291 15.45 20.82 20.56
N ARG A 292 15.77 20.62 21.85
CA ARG A 292 17.15 20.58 22.34
C ARG A 292 17.93 19.39 21.77
N LEU A 293 17.35 18.18 21.80
CA LEU A 293 17.97 16.97 21.28
C LEU A 293 18.17 17.00 19.76
N THR A 294 17.30 17.72 19.06
CA THR A 294 17.30 17.81 17.60
C THR A 294 17.94 19.10 17.07
N TYR A 295 18.43 19.97 17.97
CA TYR A 295 19.04 21.25 17.64
C TYR A 295 20.29 21.09 16.75
N LYS A 296 21.14 20.09 17.05
CA LYS A 296 22.41 19.81 16.34
C LYS A 296 22.31 18.66 15.33
N LYS A 297 21.30 17.77 15.44
CA LYS A 297 21.20 16.54 14.66
C LYS A 297 19.75 16.29 14.26
N SER A 298 19.53 15.89 13.00
CA SER A 298 18.16 15.63 12.51
C SER A 298 17.49 14.52 13.32
N PRO A 299 16.17 14.59 13.58
CA PRO A 299 15.46 13.61 14.42
C PRO A 299 15.64 12.16 13.97
N GLY A 300 15.67 11.88 12.66
CA GLY A 300 15.93 10.53 12.15
C GLY A 300 17.33 9.99 12.43
N LYS A 301 18.30 10.84 12.78
CA LYS A 301 19.65 10.46 13.21
C LYS A 301 19.85 10.67 14.73
N THR A 302 18.85 11.16 15.45
CA THR A 302 18.92 11.41 16.90
C THR A 302 18.42 10.19 17.66
N HIS A 303 19.13 9.81 18.73
CA HIS A 303 18.69 8.74 19.61
C HIS A 303 17.75 9.31 20.67
N PHE A 304 16.63 8.62 20.89
CA PHE A 304 15.65 8.97 21.91
C PHE A 304 15.53 7.85 22.94
N TRP A 305 14.99 8.18 24.12
CA TRP A 305 14.70 7.22 25.17
C TRP A 305 13.29 6.65 25.00
N TRP A 306 13.19 5.35 24.81
CA TRP A 306 11.95 4.61 24.62
C TRP A 306 11.69 3.76 25.86
N ASN A 307 10.42 3.51 26.18
CA ASN A 307 10.02 2.67 27.30
C ASN A 307 8.75 1.88 26.90
N CYS A 308 8.75 0.58 27.19
CA CYS A 308 7.68 -0.35 26.82
C CYS A 308 6.57 -0.44 27.86
N ARG A 309 6.67 0.32 28.96
CA ARG A 309 5.75 0.37 30.11
C ARG A 309 5.51 -0.96 30.83
N ILE A 310 6.33 -1.98 30.56
CA ILE A 310 6.34 -3.23 31.33
C ILE A 310 7.14 -3.01 32.63
N LYS A 311 6.55 -3.37 33.77
CA LYS A 311 7.19 -3.21 35.08
C LYS A 311 8.46 -4.06 35.14
N GLY A 312 9.58 -3.43 35.49
CA GLY A 312 10.91 -4.07 35.52
C GLY A 312 11.74 -3.89 34.24
N HIS A 313 11.18 -3.31 33.17
CA HIS A 313 11.94 -3.02 31.94
C HIS A 313 12.46 -1.57 31.98
N PRO A 314 13.78 -1.33 32.11
CA PRO A 314 14.35 0.01 32.00
C PRO A 314 14.11 0.64 30.62
N PRO A 315 14.03 1.98 30.56
CA PRO A 315 14.09 2.71 29.30
C PRO A 315 15.35 2.36 28.50
N TRP A 316 15.26 2.37 27.18
CA TRP A 316 16.43 2.13 26.31
C TRP A 316 16.57 3.24 25.27
N LYS A 317 17.80 3.42 24.78
CA LYS A 317 18.15 4.47 23.82
C LYS A 317 18.23 3.89 22.41
N ALA A 318 17.45 4.42 21.47
CA ALA A 318 17.41 3.92 20.10
C ALA A 318 17.09 5.02 19.07
N LEU A 319 17.47 4.77 17.81
CA LEU A 319 17.06 5.58 16.66
C LEU A 319 15.60 5.30 16.29
N PRO A 320 14.82 6.32 15.89
CA PRO A 320 13.44 6.12 15.43
C PRO A 320 13.32 5.17 14.23
N SER A 321 14.32 5.16 13.35
CA SER A 321 14.35 4.25 12.21
C SER A 321 14.44 2.78 12.61
N HIS A 322 15.14 2.45 13.69
CA HIS A 322 15.22 1.07 14.16
C HIS A 322 13.87 0.56 14.68
N ILE A 323 13.08 1.47 15.27
CA ILE A 323 11.77 1.13 15.80
C ILE A 323 10.75 0.99 14.67
N PHE A 324 10.67 1.99 13.80
CA PHE A 324 9.65 2.05 12.75
C PHE A 324 9.93 1.16 11.54
N ARG A 325 11.17 1.17 11.02
CA ARG A 325 11.53 0.45 9.78
C ARG A 325 12.06 -0.95 10.07
N ASP A 326 12.99 -1.06 11.01
CA ASP A 326 13.65 -2.34 11.31
C ASP A 326 12.81 -3.16 12.32
N LYS A 327 11.64 -2.63 12.70
CA LYS A 327 10.65 -3.25 13.59
C LYS A 327 11.25 -3.74 14.92
N THR A 328 12.31 -3.10 15.41
CA THR A 328 12.90 -3.44 16.71
C THR A 328 12.14 -2.76 17.86
N TRP A 329 12.13 -3.38 19.03
CA TRP A 329 11.51 -2.82 20.23
C TRP A 329 12.41 -3.02 21.44
N CYS A 330 11.83 -2.91 22.65
CA CYS A 330 12.52 -3.09 23.92
C CYS A 330 13.45 -4.31 23.88
N PRO A 331 14.76 -4.14 24.12
CA PRO A 331 15.72 -5.23 24.12
C PRO A 331 15.31 -6.34 25.08
N ILE A 332 14.69 -5.98 26.21
CA ILE A 332 14.26 -6.89 27.26
C ILE A 332 13.00 -7.66 26.85
N CYS A 333 12.02 -7.00 26.20
CA CYS A 333 10.88 -7.70 25.56
C CYS A 333 11.34 -8.63 24.43
N LYS A 334 12.28 -8.16 23.60
CA LYS A 334 12.86 -8.92 22.49
C LYS A 334 13.72 -10.10 22.99
N MET A 335 14.30 -9.99 24.18
CA MET A 335 15.07 -11.05 24.84
C MET A 335 14.17 -12.10 25.53
N GLY A 336 12.85 -11.95 25.51
CA GLY A 336 11.93 -12.95 26.05
C GLY A 336 11.94 -13.03 27.58
N LEU A 337 12.01 -11.88 28.27
CA LEU A 337 11.77 -11.85 29.71
C LEU A 337 10.27 -11.85 29.97
N TYR A 338 9.78 -12.98 30.50
CA TYR A 338 8.39 -13.16 30.90
C TYR A 338 8.29 -12.86 32.39
N THR A 339 7.36 -12.01 32.79
CA THR A 339 7.01 -11.83 34.20
C THR A 339 6.33 -13.09 34.75
N HIS A 340 6.36 -13.26 36.08
CA HIS A 340 5.65 -14.36 36.76
C HIS A 340 4.17 -14.49 36.33
N SER A 341 3.45 -13.36 36.25
CA SER A 341 2.05 -13.34 35.81
C SER A 341 1.88 -13.73 34.33
N GLU A 342 2.81 -13.33 33.46
CA GLU A 342 2.75 -13.68 32.04
C GLU A 342 3.01 -15.17 31.81
N LEU A 343 3.89 -15.80 32.60
CA LEU A 343 4.10 -17.24 32.52
C LEU A 343 2.85 -18.04 32.90
N ILE A 344 2.16 -17.62 33.96
CA ILE A 344 0.88 -18.23 34.37
C ILE A 344 -0.16 -18.07 33.26
N LYS A 345 -0.32 -16.86 32.71
CA LYS A 345 -1.24 -16.61 31.59
C LYS A 345 -0.90 -17.45 30.37
N LEU A 346 0.39 -17.56 30.04
CA LEU A 346 0.88 -18.34 28.90
C LEU A 346 0.53 -19.83 29.07
N ALA A 347 0.68 -20.40 30.27
CA ALA A 347 0.32 -21.78 30.54
C ALA A 347 -1.20 -22.03 30.36
N LYS A 348 -2.04 -21.11 30.85
CA LYS A 348 -3.50 -21.20 30.72
C LYS A 348 -3.96 -21.14 29.27
N ILE A 349 -3.43 -20.17 28.52
CA ILE A 349 -3.75 -19.99 27.09
C ILE A 349 -3.33 -21.24 26.31
N ARG A 350 -2.10 -21.70 26.51
CA ARG A 350 -1.57 -22.84 25.75
C ARG A 350 -2.24 -24.16 26.09
N GLY A 351 -2.58 -24.39 27.35
CA GLY A 351 -3.41 -25.54 27.71
C GLY A 351 -4.76 -25.49 26.99
N ARG A 352 -5.47 -24.34 27.02
CA ARG A 352 -6.78 -24.22 26.35
C ARG A 352 -6.68 -24.45 24.85
N GLU A 353 -5.63 -23.93 24.22
CA GLU A 353 -5.37 -24.10 22.78
C GLU A 353 -5.08 -25.56 22.40
N GLU A 354 -4.26 -26.27 23.18
CA GLU A 354 -3.79 -27.62 22.85
C GLU A 354 -4.75 -28.73 23.29
N THR A 355 -5.50 -28.49 24.36
CA THR A 355 -6.26 -29.55 25.06
C THR A 355 -7.70 -29.17 25.39
N GLY A 356 -8.09 -27.90 25.21
CA GLY A 356 -9.41 -27.41 25.61
C GLY A 356 -9.58 -27.11 27.10
N VAL A 357 -8.58 -27.44 27.95
CA VAL A 357 -8.54 -27.14 29.40
C VAL A 357 -7.34 -26.25 29.75
N GLU A 358 -7.44 -25.43 30.79
CA GLU A 358 -6.32 -24.55 31.18
C GLU A 358 -5.10 -25.35 31.61
N GLY A 359 -3.91 -24.97 31.13
CA GLY A 359 -2.65 -25.52 31.62
C GLY A 359 -2.13 -24.79 32.85
N LYS A 360 -1.15 -25.39 33.54
CA LYS A 360 -0.48 -24.80 34.71
C LYS A 360 1.04 -24.75 34.53
N ILE A 361 1.66 -23.85 35.27
CA ILE A 361 3.10 -23.80 35.48
C ILE A 361 3.37 -24.14 36.95
N LEU A 362 4.31 -25.04 37.22
CA LEU A 362 4.52 -25.65 38.53
C LEU A 362 5.85 -25.20 39.17
N ASP A 363 5.87 -25.18 40.49
CA ASP A 363 7.09 -24.86 41.26
C ASP A 363 8.19 -25.92 41.13
N SER A 364 7.80 -27.20 40.97
CA SER A 364 8.73 -28.32 40.79
C SER A 364 8.05 -29.50 40.09
N LYS A 365 8.83 -30.51 39.70
CA LYS A 365 8.32 -31.72 39.02
C LYS A 365 7.28 -32.49 39.84
N ASN A 366 7.44 -32.54 41.16
CA ASN A 366 6.68 -33.40 42.07
C ASN A 366 5.64 -32.61 42.89
N CYS A 367 5.19 -31.46 42.38
CA CYS A 367 4.32 -30.56 43.14
C CYS A 367 3.20 -30.04 42.26
N ASP A 368 1.95 -30.22 42.70
CA ASP A 368 0.76 -29.69 42.01
C ASP A 368 0.54 -28.19 42.28
N LYS A 369 1.43 -27.55 43.05
CA LYS A 369 1.33 -26.12 43.36
C LYS A 369 1.83 -25.29 42.18
N GLU A 370 1.03 -24.30 41.82
CA GLU A 370 1.35 -23.31 40.79
C GLU A 370 2.61 -22.52 41.17
N LEU A 371 3.41 -22.13 40.16
CA LEU A 371 4.67 -21.41 40.32
C LEU A 371 4.50 -20.21 41.27
N THR A 372 5.33 -20.10 42.29
CA THR A 372 5.34 -18.99 43.24
C THR A 372 6.30 -17.88 42.79
N LEU A 373 6.04 -16.64 43.23
CA LEU A 373 6.90 -15.50 42.92
C LEU A 373 8.32 -15.67 43.48
N GLU A 374 8.44 -16.31 44.65
CA GLU A 374 9.72 -16.61 45.30
C GLU A 374 10.53 -17.62 44.47
N THR A 375 9.93 -18.73 44.05
CA THR A 375 10.58 -19.71 43.16
C THR A 375 10.94 -19.09 41.82
N TYR A 376 10.05 -18.28 41.24
CA TYR A 376 10.33 -17.54 40.00
C TYR A 376 11.56 -16.63 40.13
N ASN A 377 11.63 -15.81 41.19
CA ASN A 377 12.77 -14.92 41.43
C ASN A 377 14.07 -15.70 41.62
N ARG A 378 14.02 -16.80 42.39
CA ARG A 378 15.17 -17.69 42.58
C ARG A 378 15.67 -18.32 41.27
N LEU A 379 14.77 -18.72 40.38
CA LEU A 379 15.13 -19.33 39.09
C LEU A 379 15.64 -18.31 38.06
N THR A 380 15.32 -17.03 38.21
CA THR A 380 15.61 -15.96 37.24
C THR A 380 16.65 -14.94 37.72
N VAL A 381 17.23 -15.13 38.91
CA VAL A 381 18.16 -14.17 39.54
C VAL A 381 19.37 -13.82 38.65
N ASP A 382 19.98 -14.83 38.02
CA ASP A 382 21.18 -14.66 37.17
C ASP A 382 20.96 -15.15 35.72
N LYS A 383 19.70 -15.43 35.34
CA LYS A 383 19.34 -16.03 34.05
C LYS A 383 18.16 -15.32 33.44
N LYS A 384 18.17 -15.15 32.11
CA LYS A 384 17.00 -14.60 31.42
C LYS A 384 15.85 -15.60 31.52
N THR A 385 14.62 -15.13 31.75
CA THR A 385 13.43 -16.00 31.82
C THR A 385 13.26 -16.87 30.58
N SER A 386 13.67 -16.38 29.41
CA SER A 386 13.68 -17.15 28.15
C SER A 386 14.65 -18.33 28.14
N GLU A 387 15.72 -18.27 28.95
CA GLU A 387 16.76 -19.29 29.08
C GLU A 387 16.45 -20.25 30.24
N VAL A 388 15.52 -19.89 31.12
CA VAL A 388 15.08 -20.73 32.24
C VAL A 388 14.03 -21.71 31.73
N SER A 389 14.24 -23.00 32.02
CA SER A 389 13.22 -24.03 31.79
C SER A 389 12.36 -24.20 33.04
N PHE A 390 11.06 -23.96 32.90
CA PHE A 390 10.05 -24.13 33.94
C PHE A 390 9.34 -25.48 33.80
N TRP A 391 8.64 -25.91 34.85
CA TRP A 391 7.77 -27.08 34.83
C TRP A 391 6.36 -26.69 34.39
N TRP A 392 5.81 -27.38 33.42
CA TRP A 392 4.49 -27.13 32.82
C TRP A 392 3.62 -28.38 32.96
N SER A 393 2.30 -28.19 33.06
CA SER A 393 1.30 -29.25 33.15
C SER A 393 0.10 -28.95 32.24
N CYS A 394 -0.40 -29.96 31.54
CA CYS A 394 -1.53 -29.84 30.61
C CYS A 394 -2.89 -30.23 31.19
N GLU A 395 -3.00 -30.46 32.50
CA GLU A 395 -4.21 -30.89 33.24
C GLU A 395 -4.92 -32.18 32.76
N ASN A 396 -4.57 -32.75 31.60
CA ASN A 396 -5.04 -34.05 31.09
C ASN A 396 -4.37 -35.27 31.76
N GLY A 397 -3.91 -35.16 33.01
CA GLY A 397 -3.26 -36.26 33.74
C GLY A 397 -1.88 -36.71 33.20
N HIS A 398 -1.31 -36.01 32.22
CA HIS A 398 0.05 -36.29 31.75
C HIS A 398 1.14 -35.78 32.71
N PRO A 399 2.29 -36.47 32.82
CA PRO A 399 3.37 -36.03 33.69
C PRO A 399 3.84 -34.61 33.37
N PRO A 400 4.12 -33.77 34.39
CA PRO A 400 4.69 -32.44 34.18
C PRO A 400 5.99 -32.50 33.38
N PHE A 401 6.16 -31.55 32.47
CA PHE A 401 7.28 -31.50 31.53
C PHE A 401 8.04 -30.19 31.66
N LYS A 402 9.34 -30.23 31.34
CA LYS A 402 10.21 -29.06 31.48
C LYS A 402 10.41 -28.40 30.12
N ASN A 403 10.13 -27.09 30.01
CA ASN A 403 10.39 -26.35 28.77
C ASN A 403 10.64 -24.86 29.03
N SER A 404 11.21 -24.17 28.04
CA SER A 404 11.44 -22.73 28.08
C SER A 404 10.20 -21.95 27.61
N PRO A 405 9.92 -20.76 28.17
CA PRO A 405 8.78 -19.95 27.75
C PRO A 405 8.74 -19.58 26.25
N PRO A 406 9.87 -19.32 25.56
CA PRO A 406 9.88 -19.10 24.11
C PRO A 406 9.41 -20.32 23.33
N ASN A 407 9.76 -21.53 23.77
CA ASN A 407 9.33 -22.77 23.12
C ASN A 407 7.84 -23.02 23.30
N ILE A 408 7.34 -22.83 24.53
CA ILE A 408 5.90 -22.86 24.82
C ILE A 408 5.16 -21.84 23.95
N ARG A 409 5.68 -20.61 23.84
CA ARG A 409 5.09 -19.57 23.00
C ARG A 409 5.10 -19.93 21.51
N ARG A 410 6.08 -20.72 21.03
CA ARG A 410 6.13 -21.22 19.65
C ARG A 410 5.21 -22.42 19.39
N GLY A 411 4.47 -22.88 20.39
CA GLY A 411 3.53 -24.00 20.27
C GLY A 411 4.10 -25.35 20.68
N GLN A 412 5.31 -25.41 21.25
CA GLN A 412 5.76 -26.66 21.88
C GLN A 412 5.08 -26.80 23.22
N TRP A 413 4.07 -27.67 23.33
CA TRP A 413 3.39 -27.94 24.59
C TRP A 413 3.75 -29.33 25.12
N CYS A 414 2.82 -29.99 25.80
CA CYS A 414 2.97 -31.36 26.24
C CYS A 414 3.17 -32.23 24.99
N THR A 415 4.35 -32.83 24.83
CA THR A 415 4.66 -33.74 23.70
C THR A 415 3.67 -34.89 23.59
N ILE A 416 3.03 -35.27 24.69
CA ILE A 416 2.01 -36.31 24.70
C ILE A 416 0.68 -35.80 24.11
N CYS A 417 0.36 -34.51 24.29
CA CYS A 417 -0.78 -33.84 23.66
C CYS A 417 -0.47 -33.38 22.22
N SER A 418 0.73 -32.84 21.98
CA SER A 418 1.12 -32.23 20.71
C SER A 418 1.67 -33.24 19.68
N HIS A 419 2.23 -34.40 20.08
CA HIS A 419 2.54 -35.53 19.16
C HIS A 419 1.36 -36.51 18.98
N ALA A 420 0.15 -35.99 19.16
CA ALA A 420 -1.08 -36.61 18.70
C ALA A 420 -0.99 -37.19 17.27
N GLU A 421 -0.23 -36.57 16.36
CA GLU A 421 -0.09 -37.03 14.95
C GLU A 421 0.67 -38.37 14.76
N GLY A 422 1.16 -39.00 15.82
CA GLY A 422 1.73 -40.37 15.69
C GLY A 422 1.49 -41.24 16.92
N LYS A 423 1.23 -40.63 18.08
CA LYS A 423 0.79 -41.37 19.28
C LYS A 423 -0.61 -41.95 19.07
N PHE A 424 -1.51 -41.22 18.42
CA PHE A 424 -2.86 -41.71 18.17
C PHE A 424 -2.87 -42.85 17.16
N GLU A 425 -2.16 -42.69 16.03
CA GLU A 425 -1.94 -43.77 15.08
C GLU A 425 -1.33 -45.00 15.76
N LYS A 426 -0.34 -44.83 16.64
CA LYS A 426 0.29 -45.94 17.38
C LYS A 426 -0.66 -46.61 18.38
N ILE A 427 -1.50 -45.85 19.09
CA ILE A 427 -2.50 -46.40 20.02
C ILE A 427 -3.58 -47.16 19.25
N VAL A 428 -4.04 -46.59 18.14
CA VAL A 428 -4.99 -47.22 17.23
C VAL A 428 -4.39 -48.50 16.66
N ARG A 429 -3.16 -48.45 16.14
CA ARG A 429 -2.41 -49.60 15.63
C ARG A 429 -2.30 -50.70 16.69
N ASP A 430 -1.90 -50.36 17.92
CA ASP A 430 -1.85 -51.31 19.04
C ASP A 430 -3.22 -51.94 19.31
N GLN A 431 -4.33 -51.20 19.18
CA GLN A 431 -5.66 -51.80 19.28
C GLN A 431 -5.99 -52.72 18.09
N PHE A 432 -5.65 -52.35 16.86
CA PHE A 432 -5.81 -53.24 15.69
C PHE A 432 -5.02 -54.53 15.87
N GLU A 433 -3.75 -54.44 16.24
CA GLU A 433 -2.88 -55.60 16.46
C GLU A 433 -3.41 -56.49 17.59
N LYS A 434 -4.02 -55.92 18.64
CA LYS A 434 -4.69 -56.69 19.70
C LYS A 434 -5.97 -57.38 19.24
N VAL A 435 -6.78 -56.72 18.42
CA VAL A 435 -8.05 -57.27 17.89
C VAL A 435 -7.76 -58.41 16.91
N PHE A 436 -6.89 -58.18 15.94
CA PHE A 436 -6.67 -59.11 14.83
C PHE A 436 -5.50 -60.07 15.06
N ARG A 437 -4.66 -59.82 16.08
CA ARG A 437 -3.47 -60.62 16.42
C ARG A 437 -2.47 -60.75 15.26
N VAL A 438 -2.40 -59.71 14.43
CA VAL A 438 -1.46 -59.58 13.31
C VAL A 438 -0.81 -58.20 13.37
N TYR A 439 0.39 -58.07 12.79
CA TYR A 439 1.11 -56.80 12.71
C TYR A 439 0.55 -55.91 11.59
N PHE A 440 0.43 -54.60 11.85
CA PHE A 440 -0.05 -53.62 10.88
C PHE A 440 1.03 -52.56 10.62
N PRO A 441 1.93 -52.72 9.64
CA PRO A 441 2.87 -51.67 9.25
C PRO A 441 2.18 -50.47 8.56
N GLU A 442 2.81 -49.29 8.65
CA GLU A 442 2.53 -48.16 7.74
C GLU A 442 3.01 -48.54 6.34
N GLU A 443 2.15 -48.38 5.32
CA GLU A 443 2.44 -48.88 3.98
C GLU A 443 2.01 -47.89 2.90
N TYR A 444 2.88 -47.64 1.92
CA TYR A 444 2.51 -46.81 0.78
C TYR A 444 1.61 -47.57 -0.19
N LEU A 445 0.57 -46.90 -0.70
CA LEU A 445 -0.37 -47.51 -1.66
C LEU A 445 0.34 -48.00 -2.94
N ARG A 446 1.43 -47.34 -3.34
CA ARG A 446 2.22 -47.73 -4.51
C ARG A 446 3.00 -49.03 -4.30
N ASP A 447 3.41 -49.31 -3.06
CA ASP A 447 4.22 -50.48 -2.73
C ASP A 447 3.34 -51.74 -2.63
N LEU A 448 2.02 -51.55 -2.50
CA LEU A 448 0.99 -52.58 -2.53
C LEU A 448 0.48 -52.94 -3.95
N ASN A 449 1.01 -52.32 -5.00
CA ASN A 449 0.60 -52.55 -6.40
C ASN A 449 -0.91 -52.40 -6.64
N LEU A 450 -1.54 -51.40 -6.02
CA LEU A 450 -2.99 -51.22 -6.07
C LEU A 450 -3.46 -50.69 -7.43
N LYS A 451 -4.56 -51.25 -7.93
CA LYS A 451 -5.28 -50.76 -9.11
C LYS A 451 -5.86 -49.38 -8.83
N TYR A 452 -5.69 -48.48 -9.79
CA TYR A 452 -6.20 -47.13 -9.79
C TYR A 452 -6.77 -46.77 -11.15
N THR A 453 -7.86 -46.02 -11.17
CA THR A 453 -8.42 -45.38 -12.36
C THR A 453 -8.59 -43.89 -12.09
N GLU A 454 -8.47 -43.07 -13.12
CA GLU A 454 -8.67 -41.63 -13.00
C GLU A 454 -10.13 -41.34 -12.67
N MET A 455 -10.34 -40.54 -11.63
CA MET A 455 -11.65 -40.19 -11.09
C MET A 455 -11.67 -38.73 -10.68
N ASN A 456 -12.81 -38.08 -10.83
CA ASN A 456 -13.10 -36.76 -10.29
C ASN A 456 -14.04 -36.92 -9.09
N ILE A 457 -13.73 -36.22 -8.00
CA ILE A 457 -14.54 -36.24 -6.77
C ILE A 457 -15.29 -34.93 -6.65
N ASP A 458 -16.62 -34.99 -6.71
CA ASP A 458 -17.49 -33.85 -6.39
C ASP A 458 -17.84 -33.89 -4.90
N LEU A 459 -17.36 -32.90 -4.15
CA LEU A 459 -17.58 -32.80 -2.70
C LEU A 459 -18.88 -32.05 -2.38
N ASP A 460 -19.67 -32.60 -1.46
CA ASP A 460 -20.87 -31.98 -0.89
C ASP A 460 -20.53 -31.37 0.49
N LEU A 461 -20.81 -30.08 0.65
CA LEU A 461 -20.38 -29.26 1.78
C LEU A 461 -21.58 -28.53 2.38
N SER A 462 -21.71 -28.54 3.70
CA SER A 462 -22.70 -27.73 4.43
C SER A 462 -22.02 -26.60 5.20
N LYS A 463 -22.78 -25.53 5.48
CA LYS A 463 -22.33 -24.43 6.33
C LYS A 463 -23.13 -24.40 7.62
N GLU A 464 -22.46 -24.59 8.75
CA GLU A 464 -23.05 -24.58 10.09
C GLU A 464 -22.24 -23.66 11.01
N LYS A 465 -22.88 -22.66 11.62
CA LYS A 465 -22.28 -21.78 12.66
C LYS A 465 -20.86 -21.33 12.30
N GLU A 466 -20.74 -20.74 11.11
CA GLU A 466 -19.50 -20.20 10.51
C GLU A 466 -18.44 -21.24 10.07
N LYS A 467 -18.67 -22.53 10.31
CA LYS A 467 -17.83 -23.61 9.78
C LYS A 467 -18.44 -24.25 8.53
N ILE A 468 -17.59 -24.62 7.58
CA ILE A 468 -17.90 -25.49 6.46
C ILE A 468 -17.60 -26.92 6.89
N LYS A 469 -18.53 -27.83 6.68
CA LYS A 469 -18.40 -29.25 7.00
C LYS A 469 -18.49 -30.09 5.75
N PHE A 470 -17.68 -31.13 5.69
CA PHE A 470 -17.81 -32.17 4.67
C PHE A 470 -18.98 -33.10 5.01
N VAL A 471 -19.93 -33.25 4.08
CA VAL A 471 -21.16 -34.04 4.27
C VAL A 471 -21.13 -35.32 3.45
N GLY A 472 -20.62 -35.27 2.23
CA GLY A 472 -20.60 -36.43 1.34
C GLY A 472 -19.87 -36.13 0.03
N TYR A 473 -19.80 -37.11 -0.86
CA TYR A 473 -19.12 -36.97 -2.14
C TYR A 473 -19.77 -37.82 -3.23
N LYS A 474 -19.56 -37.43 -4.50
CA LYS A 474 -19.88 -38.22 -5.69
C LYS A 474 -18.61 -38.49 -6.48
N VAL A 475 -18.52 -39.68 -7.06
CA VAL A 475 -17.35 -40.11 -7.83
C VAL A 475 -17.74 -40.21 -9.30
N ASN A 476 -16.98 -39.52 -10.16
CA ASN A 476 -17.11 -39.61 -11.61
C ASN A 476 -15.84 -40.26 -12.18
N PHE A 477 -15.95 -41.50 -12.65
CA PHE A 477 -14.83 -42.20 -13.27
C PHE A 477 -14.58 -41.68 -14.68
N CYS A 478 -13.37 -41.15 -14.93
CA CYS A 478 -13.00 -40.57 -16.21
C CYS A 478 -12.85 -41.65 -17.30
N ASN A 479 -12.36 -42.84 -16.92
CA ASN A 479 -12.18 -43.97 -17.83
C ASN A 479 -12.59 -45.29 -17.15
N PRO A 480 -13.89 -45.62 -17.12
CA PRO A 480 -14.38 -46.87 -16.55
C PRO A 480 -13.70 -48.07 -17.23
N GLY A 481 -13.01 -48.90 -16.45
CA GLY A 481 -12.39 -50.15 -16.92
C GLY A 481 -10.93 -50.06 -17.36
N ARG A 482 -10.32 -48.87 -17.45
CA ARG A 482 -8.86 -48.73 -17.65
C ARG A 482 -8.17 -48.53 -16.31
N PHE A 483 -7.42 -49.54 -15.89
CA PHE A 483 -6.68 -49.52 -14.63
C PHE A 483 -5.18 -49.34 -14.87
N ARG A 484 -4.53 -48.54 -14.01
CA ARG A 484 -3.08 -48.49 -13.85
C ARG A 484 -2.71 -48.87 -12.42
N ILE A 485 -1.42 -49.09 -12.17
CA ILE A 485 -0.92 -49.18 -10.80
C ILE A 485 -0.84 -47.77 -10.22
N TYR A 486 -1.28 -47.61 -8.98
CA TYR A 486 -1.12 -46.37 -8.25
C TYR A 486 0.37 -46.12 -7.97
N ASP A 487 0.90 -44.97 -8.38
CA ASP A 487 2.32 -44.61 -8.26
C ASP A 487 2.55 -43.39 -7.35
N GLY A 488 1.49 -42.87 -6.73
CA GLY A 488 1.54 -41.67 -5.89
C GLY A 488 2.09 -41.92 -4.48
N LYS A 489 2.11 -40.85 -3.67
CA LYS A 489 2.71 -40.83 -2.32
C LYS A 489 1.70 -41.03 -1.18
N MET A 490 0.51 -41.57 -1.48
CA MET A 490 -0.47 -41.86 -0.43
C MET A 490 -0.06 -43.13 0.32
N ARG A 491 -0.38 -43.16 1.62
CA ARG A 491 -0.08 -44.27 2.52
C ARG A 491 -1.29 -44.59 3.38
N PHE A 492 -1.29 -45.80 3.94
CA PHE A 492 -2.15 -46.19 5.04
C PHE A 492 -1.44 -45.98 6.36
N ASP A 493 -2.17 -45.56 7.39
CA ASP A 493 -1.64 -45.56 8.75
C ASP A 493 -1.27 -46.98 9.13
N GLY A 494 -2.14 -47.97 8.85
CA GLY A 494 -1.76 -49.38 8.93
C GLY A 494 -2.44 -50.27 7.91
N TYR A 495 -1.75 -51.33 7.47
CA TYR A 495 -2.24 -52.32 6.52
C TYR A 495 -1.88 -53.74 6.94
N ALA A 496 -2.79 -54.71 6.74
CA ALA A 496 -2.48 -56.12 6.91
C ALA A 496 -3.29 -57.02 5.96
N GLU A 497 -2.71 -58.16 5.61
CA GLU A 497 -3.38 -59.25 4.90
C GLU A 497 -3.33 -60.52 5.75
N PHE A 498 -4.49 -61.15 6.00
CA PHE A 498 -4.55 -62.40 6.76
C PHE A 498 -5.81 -63.19 6.41
N ALA A 499 -5.84 -64.48 6.77
CA ALA A 499 -6.98 -65.35 6.50
C ALA A 499 -7.89 -65.47 7.74
N ILE A 500 -9.20 -65.30 7.55
CA ILE A 500 -10.22 -65.62 8.55
C ILE A 500 -11.19 -66.62 7.93
N ASN A 501 -11.42 -67.75 8.60
CA ASN A 501 -12.32 -68.81 8.11
C ASN A 501 -12.02 -69.26 6.66
N GLY A 502 -10.73 -69.31 6.30
CA GLY A 502 -10.27 -69.70 4.95
C GLY A 502 -10.41 -68.61 3.87
N LYS A 503 -10.91 -67.41 4.21
CA LYS A 503 -11.02 -66.26 3.31
C LYS A 503 -9.87 -65.29 3.57
N LEU A 504 -9.12 -64.92 2.52
CA LEU A 504 -8.12 -63.85 2.58
C LEU A 504 -8.82 -62.49 2.76
N ILE A 505 -8.42 -61.76 3.79
CA ILE A 505 -8.90 -60.43 4.14
C ILE A 505 -7.73 -59.46 4.00
N LYS A 506 -7.96 -58.37 3.25
CA LYS A 506 -7.05 -57.22 3.18
C LYS A 506 -7.71 -56.08 3.93
N ILE A 507 -7.04 -55.55 4.93
CA ILE A 507 -7.59 -54.50 5.78
C ILE A 507 -6.59 -53.37 5.97
N ALA A 508 -7.10 -52.14 5.91
CA ALA A 508 -6.36 -50.92 6.16
C ALA A 508 -7.09 -50.08 7.21
N PHE A 509 -6.36 -49.22 7.93
CA PHE A 509 -6.98 -48.22 8.78
C PHE A 509 -6.35 -46.84 8.63
N GLU A 510 -7.13 -45.83 9.00
CA GLU A 510 -6.74 -44.41 9.05
C GLU A 510 -7.31 -43.75 10.31
N TYR A 511 -6.51 -42.94 10.99
CA TYR A 511 -6.99 -42.09 12.08
C TYR A 511 -7.26 -40.67 11.56
N ASN A 512 -8.52 -40.27 11.55
CA ASN A 512 -8.95 -38.99 10.99
C ASN A 512 -9.13 -37.93 12.08
N GLY A 513 -8.23 -36.96 12.10
CA GLY A 513 -8.33 -35.76 12.95
C GLY A 513 -9.43 -34.78 12.53
N ILE A 514 -9.64 -33.71 13.31
CA ILE A 514 -10.66 -32.68 13.02
C ILE A 514 -10.48 -32.03 11.64
N GLN A 515 -9.25 -32.00 11.14
CA GLN A 515 -8.90 -31.45 9.83
C GLN A 515 -9.58 -32.17 8.66
N HIS A 516 -10.06 -33.40 8.85
CA HIS A 516 -10.77 -34.18 7.83
C HIS A 516 -12.27 -33.85 7.75
N TYR A 517 -12.81 -33.06 8.68
CA TYR A 517 -14.27 -32.89 8.81
C TYR A 517 -14.74 -31.44 8.71
N GLU A 518 -13.95 -30.47 9.21
CA GLU A 518 -14.41 -29.09 9.35
C GLU A 518 -13.37 -28.06 8.87
N PHE A 519 -13.84 -26.97 8.27
CA PHE A 519 -13.09 -25.78 7.90
C PHE A 519 -13.80 -24.51 8.45
N PRO A 520 -13.10 -23.43 8.83
CA PRO A 520 -11.66 -23.31 8.97
C PRO A 520 -11.16 -24.14 10.16
N ASN A 521 -9.91 -24.56 10.07
CA ASN A 521 -9.21 -25.25 11.15
C ASN A 521 -7.76 -24.78 11.23
N PHE A 522 -7.08 -25.11 12.32
CA PHE A 522 -5.71 -24.66 12.59
C PHE A 522 -4.72 -24.97 11.46
N TRP A 523 -4.86 -26.11 10.79
CA TRP A 523 -3.91 -26.62 9.81
C TRP A 523 -3.95 -25.87 8.49
N PHE A 524 -5.16 -25.48 8.05
CA PHE A 524 -5.36 -24.79 6.78
C PHE A 524 -5.58 -23.27 6.95
N GLY A 525 -5.86 -22.80 8.17
CA GLY A 525 -6.24 -21.41 8.44
C GLY A 525 -7.63 -21.07 7.90
N ASP A 526 -7.95 -19.79 7.83
CA ASP A 526 -9.23 -19.24 7.36
C ASP A 526 -9.15 -18.55 5.98
N SER A 527 -8.01 -18.69 5.30
CA SER A 527 -7.76 -18.08 3.98
C SER A 527 -8.39 -18.87 2.83
N THR A 528 -8.59 -18.20 1.69
CA THR A 528 -9.02 -18.85 0.43
C THR A 528 -8.07 -19.97 0.00
N ASP A 529 -6.76 -19.73 0.11
CA ASP A 529 -5.74 -20.74 -0.22
C ASP A 529 -5.82 -21.93 0.73
N GLY A 530 -6.03 -21.66 2.02
CA GLY A 530 -6.31 -22.66 3.04
C GLY A 530 -7.51 -23.53 2.71
N PHE A 531 -8.61 -22.92 2.28
CA PHE A 531 -9.81 -23.62 1.87
C PHE A 531 -9.54 -24.55 0.67
N GLN A 532 -8.80 -24.09 -0.34
CA GLN A 532 -8.44 -24.92 -1.50
C GLN A 532 -7.53 -26.08 -1.11
N SER A 533 -6.58 -25.86 -0.20
CA SER A 533 -5.73 -26.93 0.35
C SER A 533 -6.55 -27.96 1.13
N TRP A 534 -7.54 -27.51 1.91
CA TRP A 534 -8.46 -28.38 2.62
C TRP A 534 -9.30 -29.25 1.66
N LEU A 535 -9.87 -28.66 0.61
CA LEU A 535 -10.64 -29.41 -0.40
C LEU A 535 -9.80 -30.52 -1.06
N LYS A 536 -8.56 -30.20 -1.47
CA LYS A 536 -7.62 -31.19 -2.02
C LYS A 536 -7.28 -32.30 -1.04
N TYR A 537 -7.26 -31.98 0.26
CA TYR A 537 -7.01 -32.96 1.30
C TYR A 537 -8.19 -33.93 1.43
N ILE A 538 -9.42 -33.42 1.50
CA ILE A 538 -10.64 -34.25 1.54
C ILE A 538 -10.79 -35.10 0.27
N GLU A 539 -10.47 -34.54 -0.90
CA GLU A 539 -10.46 -35.24 -2.18
C GLU A 539 -9.49 -36.44 -2.14
N ARG A 540 -8.27 -36.25 -1.62
CA ARG A 540 -7.30 -37.34 -1.46
C ARG A 540 -7.81 -38.46 -0.57
N ASP A 541 -8.50 -38.14 0.53
CA ASP A 541 -9.11 -39.15 1.41
C ASP A 541 -10.19 -39.95 0.69
N GLN A 542 -11.02 -39.29 -0.13
CA GLN A 542 -12.05 -39.99 -0.91
C GLN A 542 -11.43 -40.87 -1.99
N ILE A 543 -10.40 -40.39 -2.69
CA ILE A 543 -9.65 -41.21 -3.66
C ILE A 543 -9.09 -42.47 -2.98
N LYS A 544 -8.54 -42.34 -1.76
CA LYS A 544 -8.03 -43.47 -0.99
C LYS A 544 -9.12 -44.52 -0.75
N LYS A 545 -10.34 -44.10 -0.38
CA LYS A 545 -11.50 -45.00 -0.22
C LYS A 545 -11.86 -45.73 -1.50
N GLU A 546 -11.89 -45.03 -2.63
CA GLU A 546 -12.21 -45.65 -3.92
C GLU A 546 -11.11 -46.63 -4.37
N ILE A 547 -9.84 -46.33 -4.12
CA ILE A 547 -8.74 -47.29 -4.36
C ILE A 547 -8.93 -48.54 -3.50
N CYS A 548 -9.28 -48.41 -2.23
CA CYS A 548 -9.56 -49.56 -1.37
C CYS A 548 -10.69 -50.43 -1.93
N LYS A 549 -11.81 -49.81 -2.33
CA LYS A 549 -12.95 -50.52 -2.95
C LYS A 549 -12.53 -51.26 -4.22
N LEU A 550 -11.77 -50.64 -5.11
CA LEU A 550 -11.29 -51.25 -6.35
C LEU A 550 -10.36 -52.45 -6.14
N ASN A 551 -9.69 -52.52 -4.99
CA ASN A 551 -8.72 -53.56 -4.65
C ASN A 551 -9.21 -54.54 -3.59
N ASN A 552 -10.50 -54.51 -3.25
CA ASN A 552 -11.12 -55.33 -2.20
C ASN A 552 -10.39 -55.21 -0.85
N ILE A 553 -9.98 -53.99 -0.50
CA ILE A 553 -9.39 -53.67 0.81
C ILE A 553 -10.50 -53.07 1.68
N TYR A 554 -10.70 -53.63 2.86
CA TYR A 554 -11.60 -53.07 3.86
C TYR A 554 -10.87 -51.92 4.58
N LEU A 555 -11.32 -50.69 4.37
CA LEU A 555 -10.76 -49.51 5.03
C LEU A 555 -11.63 -49.14 6.24
N ILE A 556 -11.02 -49.11 7.42
CA ILE A 556 -11.67 -48.65 8.66
C ILE A 556 -11.09 -47.29 9.03
N GLU A 557 -11.92 -46.26 8.95
CA GLU A 557 -11.57 -44.91 9.41
C GLU A 557 -11.96 -44.74 10.88
N ILE A 558 -11.06 -44.20 11.69
CA ILE A 558 -11.31 -43.89 13.10
C ILE A 558 -11.37 -42.38 13.28
N PRO A 559 -12.57 -41.82 13.48
CA PRO A 559 -12.72 -40.40 13.74
C PRO A 559 -12.17 -40.01 15.12
N TYR A 560 -11.53 -38.84 15.20
CA TYR A 560 -11.00 -38.30 16.45
C TYR A 560 -12.05 -38.15 17.57
N TYR A 561 -13.33 -38.00 17.23
CA TYR A 561 -14.40 -37.81 18.21
C TYR A 561 -14.86 -39.10 18.90
N ILE A 562 -14.42 -40.29 18.44
CA ILE A 562 -14.70 -41.56 19.12
C ILE A 562 -14.12 -41.55 20.54
N ASP A 563 -12.89 -41.05 20.67
CA ASP A 563 -12.27 -40.69 21.93
C ASP A 563 -11.23 -39.59 21.67
N ARG A 564 -11.57 -38.35 22.05
CA ARG A 564 -10.73 -37.17 21.75
C ARG A 564 -9.34 -37.24 22.36
N ALA A 565 -9.15 -38.04 23.41
CA ALA A 565 -7.87 -38.20 24.07
C ALA A 565 -7.26 -39.61 23.88
N LEU A 566 -7.99 -40.53 23.23
CA LEU A 566 -7.71 -41.98 23.16
C LEU A 566 -7.33 -42.57 24.54
N GLU A 567 -7.94 -42.07 25.60
CA GLU A 567 -7.70 -42.50 26.99
C GLU A 567 -8.43 -43.80 27.34
N HIS A 568 -9.37 -44.24 26.49
CA HIS A 568 -10.18 -45.43 26.68
C HIS A 568 -9.93 -46.45 25.56
N PRO A 569 -8.84 -47.24 25.62
CA PRO A 569 -8.52 -48.28 24.64
C PRO A 569 -9.68 -49.24 24.33
N GLU A 570 -10.51 -49.56 25.32
CA GLU A 570 -11.66 -50.45 25.14
C GLU A 570 -12.74 -49.85 24.24
N LYS A 571 -12.98 -48.53 24.28
CA LYS A 571 -13.95 -47.89 23.37
C LYS A 571 -13.46 -47.95 21.93
N ILE A 572 -12.17 -47.72 21.71
CA ILE A 572 -11.54 -47.81 20.39
C ILE A 572 -11.62 -49.25 19.89
N ARG A 573 -11.31 -50.22 20.75
CA ARG A 573 -11.39 -51.65 20.42
C ARG A 573 -12.80 -52.07 20.02
N SER A 574 -13.82 -51.70 20.80
CA SER A 574 -15.21 -51.98 20.48
C SER A 574 -15.62 -51.32 19.15
N TYR A 575 -15.16 -50.10 18.89
CA TYR A 575 -15.42 -49.43 17.61
C TYR A 575 -14.80 -50.19 16.43
N ILE A 576 -13.53 -50.61 16.53
CA ILE A 576 -12.82 -51.38 15.50
C ILE A 576 -13.57 -52.69 15.20
N ILE A 577 -13.95 -53.44 16.24
CA ILE A 577 -14.69 -54.70 16.09
C ILE A 577 -16.03 -54.43 15.39
N ASN A 578 -16.83 -53.49 15.91
CA ASN A 578 -18.14 -53.19 15.34
C ASN A 578 -18.06 -52.74 13.87
N GLN A 579 -17.08 -51.91 13.51
CA GLN A 579 -16.88 -51.48 12.12
C GLN A 579 -16.45 -52.66 11.24
N PHE A 580 -15.54 -53.50 11.72
CA PHE A 580 -15.11 -54.68 10.98
C PHE A 580 -16.27 -55.63 10.70
N GLU A 581 -17.07 -55.95 11.72
CA GLU A 581 -18.24 -56.82 11.59
C GLU A 581 -19.28 -56.22 10.63
N LEU A 582 -19.51 -54.91 10.71
CA LEU A 582 -20.45 -54.21 9.84
C LEU A 582 -20.02 -54.20 8.36
N ILE A 583 -18.72 -54.02 8.10
CA ILE A 583 -18.18 -53.92 6.74
C ILE A 583 -17.99 -55.30 6.11
N THR A 584 -17.58 -56.30 6.89
CA THR A 584 -17.22 -57.64 6.37
C THR A 584 -18.33 -58.67 6.54
N GLY A 585 -19.26 -58.47 7.48
CA GLY A 585 -20.23 -59.47 7.92
C GLY A 585 -19.64 -60.61 8.76
N ILE A 586 -18.35 -60.55 9.11
CA ILE A 586 -17.64 -61.60 9.85
C ILE A 586 -17.58 -61.23 11.32
N LYS A 587 -18.14 -62.07 12.20
CA LYS A 587 -17.99 -61.92 13.66
C LYS A 587 -16.62 -62.40 14.13
N LEU A 588 -15.94 -61.59 14.93
CA LEU A 588 -14.63 -61.94 15.48
C LEU A 588 -14.72 -62.72 16.80
N TYR A 589 -15.82 -62.57 17.54
CA TYR A 589 -16.07 -63.21 18.84
C TYR A 589 -17.52 -63.64 19.00
#